data_AF-E7DAC2-F1
#
_entry.id   AF-E7DAC2-F1
#
_cell.length_a   1.000
_cell.length_b   1.000
_cell.length_c   1.000
_cell.angle_alpha   90.00
_cell.angle_beta   90.00
_cell.angle_gamma   90.00
#
_symmetry.space_group_name_H-M   'P 1'
#
loop_
_entity.id
_entity.type
_entity.pdbx_description
1 polymer ?
#
loop_
_entity_poly.entity_id
_entity_poly.type
_entity_poly.pdbx_seq_one_letter_code
_entity_poly.pdbx_strand_id
1 'polypeptide(L)'
;VNALVWSGSYEVRIPVWCDITTKLLIAVAYGIPSCIVCIAARLRLAVVPRELPLERTPKELKDALILDLSLCVGMPIASMIIHTIVQEHRFDIVEDLGCQPEIPAVSAGTVFFWLPAL
;
A
#
# COMPACT_ATOMS: atom_id res chain seq x y z
N VAL A 1 -12.46 -15.13 -1.64
CA VAL A 1 -13.70 -14.67 -0.98
C VAL A 1 -14.59 -13.91 -1.95
N ASN A 2 -14.11 -12.81 -2.55
CA ASN A 2 -14.89 -11.98 -3.49
C ASN A 2 -15.61 -12.77 -4.60
N ALA A 3 -14.87 -13.51 -5.43
CA ALA A 3 -15.46 -14.27 -6.56
C ALA A 3 -16.46 -15.35 -6.14
N LEU A 4 -16.38 -15.86 -4.89
CA LEU A 4 -17.33 -16.86 -4.40
C LEU A 4 -18.63 -16.20 -3.91
N VAL A 5 -18.52 -15.06 -3.24
CA VAL A 5 -19.65 -14.38 -2.61
C VAL A 5 -20.45 -13.55 -3.62
N TRP A 6 -19.77 -12.97 -4.62
CA TRP A 6 -20.34 -12.07 -5.64
C TRP A 6 -20.40 -12.68 -7.05
N SER A 7 -20.39 -14.02 -7.17
CA SER A 7 -20.62 -14.68 -8.46
C SER A 7 -22.03 -14.38 -8.96
N GLY A 8 -22.14 -13.68 -10.09
CA GLY A 8 -23.42 -13.28 -10.71
C GLY A 8 -24.31 -12.40 -9.83
N SER A 9 -23.75 -11.65 -8.88
CA SER A 9 -24.54 -10.69 -8.09
C SER A 9 -23.69 -9.52 -7.59
N TYR A 10 -24.31 -8.35 -7.44
CA TYR A 10 -23.70 -7.12 -6.89
C TYR A 10 -24.29 -6.72 -5.53
N GLU A 11 -25.03 -7.61 -4.87
CA GLU A 11 -25.71 -7.32 -3.60
C GLU A 11 -24.73 -7.16 -2.43
N VAL A 12 -25.04 -6.28 -1.48
CA VAL A 12 -24.24 -6.09 -0.26
C VAL A 12 -24.46 -7.27 0.70
N ARG A 13 -23.64 -8.32 0.59
CA ARG A 13 -23.73 -9.52 1.44
C ARG A 13 -22.93 -9.42 2.73
N ILE A 14 -21.68 -8.95 2.65
CA ILE A 14 -20.75 -8.93 3.79
C ILE A 14 -20.06 -7.55 3.86
N PRO A 15 -20.70 -6.54 4.47
CA PRO A 15 -20.17 -5.16 4.45
C PRO A 15 -18.84 -5.03 5.20
N VAL A 16 -18.65 -5.77 6.30
CA VAL A 16 -17.39 -5.77 7.06
C VAL A 16 -16.22 -6.30 6.22
N TRP A 17 -16.48 -7.29 5.35
CA TRP A 17 -15.47 -7.80 4.44
C TRP A 17 -15.09 -6.72 3.43
N CYS A 18 -16.06 -6.00 2.86
CA CYS A 18 -15.77 -4.92 1.93
C CYS A 18 -14.92 -3.83 2.59
N ASP A 19 -15.23 -3.38 3.81
CA ASP A 19 -14.43 -2.36 4.50
C ASP A 19 -12.96 -2.75 4.68
N ILE A 20 -12.70 -4.01 5.05
CA ILE A 20 -11.33 -4.52 5.22
C ILE A 20 -10.63 -4.64 3.86
N THR A 21 -11.33 -5.19 2.88
CA THR A 21 -10.74 -5.52 1.57
C THR A 21 -10.39 -4.25 0.80
N THR A 22 -11.24 -3.22 0.82
CA THR A 22 -10.97 -1.95 0.14
C THR A 22 -9.75 -1.23 0.72
N LYS A 23 -9.63 -1.15 2.05
CA LYS A 23 -8.46 -0.53 2.71
C LYS A 23 -7.18 -1.32 2.45
N LEU A 24 -7.24 -2.66 2.48
CA LEU A 24 -6.10 -3.50 2.13
C LEU A 24 -5.66 -3.32 0.68
N LEU A 25 -6.60 -3.23 -0.27
CA LEU A 25 -6.25 -3.07 -1.69
C LEU A 25 -5.48 -1.76 -1.93
N ILE A 26 -5.91 -0.67 -1.29
CA ILE A 26 -5.20 0.61 -1.33
C ILE A 26 -3.81 0.48 -0.69
N ALA A 27 -3.71 -0.10 0.50
CA ALA A 27 -2.42 -0.25 1.17
C ALA A 27 -1.41 -1.08 0.39
N VAL A 28 -1.86 -2.12 -0.32
CA VAL A 28 -0.98 -2.95 -1.16
C VAL A 28 -0.40 -2.13 -2.32
N ALA A 29 -1.17 -1.21 -2.91
CA ALA A 29 -0.71 -0.36 -4.01
C ALA A 29 0.51 0.51 -3.62
N TYR A 30 0.60 0.96 -2.37
CA TYR A 30 1.76 1.71 -1.85
C TYR A 30 2.80 0.83 -1.15
N GLY A 31 2.36 -0.29 -0.57
CA GLY A 31 3.24 -1.22 0.14
C GLY A 31 4.24 -1.90 -0.80
N ILE A 32 3.81 -2.30 -2.00
CA ILE A 32 4.69 -2.94 -3.00
C ILE A 32 5.86 -2.02 -3.40
N PRO A 33 5.65 -0.79 -3.92
CA PRO A 33 6.76 0.08 -4.31
C PRO A 33 7.65 0.47 -3.13
N SER A 34 7.07 0.65 -1.94
CA SER A 34 7.83 0.89 -0.71
C SER A 34 8.82 -0.24 -0.40
N CYS A 35 8.36 -1.50 -0.45
CA CYS A 35 9.20 -2.67 -0.27
C CYS A 35 10.30 -2.77 -1.34
N ILE A 36 9.99 -2.43 -2.59
CA ILE A 36 10.97 -2.43 -3.68
C ILE A 36 12.08 -1.42 -3.40
N VAL A 37 11.74 -0.21 -2.95
CA VAL A 37 12.73 0.83 -2.58
C VAL A 37 13.61 0.36 -1.43
N CYS A 38 13.05 -0.24 -0.38
CA CYS A 38 13.83 -0.78 0.74
C CYS A 38 14.81 -1.88 0.29
N ILE A 39 14.35 -2.81 -0.55
CA ILE A 39 15.20 -3.89 -1.09
C ILE A 39 16.31 -3.30 -1.97
N ALA A 40 15.97 -2.36 -2.85
CA ALA A 40 16.94 -1.70 -3.73
C ALA A 40 17.99 -0.90 -2.93
N ALA A 41 17.58 -0.23 -1.84
CA ALA A 41 18.49 0.49 -0.95
C ALA A 41 19.48 -0.48 -0.25
N ARG A 42 18.99 -1.62 0.25
CA ARG A 42 19.83 -2.66 0.85
C ARG A 42 20.79 -3.27 -0.16
N LEU A 43 20.33 -3.54 -1.38
CA LEU A 43 21.17 -4.06 -2.45
C LEU A 43 22.26 -3.06 -2.84
N ARG A 44 21.91 -1.78 -2.97
CA ARG A 44 22.89 -0.70 -3.23
C ARG A 44 23.98 -0.67 -2.18
N LEU A 45 23.63 -0.85 -0.91
CA LEU A 45 24.60 -0.89 0.18
C LEU A 45 25.50 -2.13 0.16
N ALA A 46 25.04 -3.26 -0.39
CA ALA A 46 25.81 -4.49 -0.50
C ALA A 46 26.75 -4.52 -1.71
N VAL A 47 26.38 -3.85 -2.81
CA VAL A 47 27.11 -3.91 -4.09
C VAL A 47 28.11 -2.78 -4.27
N VAL A 48 27.88 -1.60 -3.67
CA VAL A 48 28.78 -0.45 -3.84
C VAL A 48 30.07 -0.66 -3.04
N PRO A 49 31.26 -0.67 -3.67
CA PRO A 49 32.53 -0.73 -2.97
C PRO A 49 32.68 0.48 -2.06
N ARG A 50 32.88 0.27 -0.76
CA ARG A 50 33.04 1.35 0.22
C ARG A 50 34.52 1.59 0.45
N GLU A 51 34.99 2.82 0.28
CA GLU A 51 36.38 3.22 0.54
C GLU A 51 36.70 3.38 2.05
N LEU A 52 35.72 3.16 2.94
CA LEU A 52 35.81 3.35 4.39
C LEU A 52 35.52 2.05 5.16
N PRO A 53 36.09 1.87 6.37
CA PRO A 53 36.09 0.59 7.08
C PRO A 53 34.68 0.06 7.37
N LEU A 54 34.59 -1.26 7.34
CA LEU A 54 33.38 -2.07 7.15
C LEU A 54 32.40 -2.13 8.33
N GLU A 55 32.71 -1.54 9.49
CA GLU A 55 31.83 -1.64 10.66
C GLU A 55 30.78 -0.53 10.65
N ARG A 56 29.58 -0.87 10.15
CA ARG A 56 28.36 -0.13 10.48
C ARG A 56 28.28 -0.05 12.00
N THR A 57 28.25 1.17 12.52
CA THR A 57 28.03 1.35 13.96
C THR A 57 26.67 0.72 14.29
N PRO A 58 26.49 0.01 15.43
CA PRO A 58 25.19 -0.55 15.80
C PRO A 58 24.05 0.47 15.75
N LYS A 59 24.36 1.76 15.94
CA LYS A 59 23.45 2.89 15.75
C LYS A 59 22.97 3.04 14.30
N GLU A 60 23.88 3.02 13.32
CA GLU A 60 23.53 3.15 11.89
C GLU A 60 22.67 1.98 11.40
N LEU A 61 22.92 0.77 11.91
CA LEU A 61 22.09 -0.39 11.58
C LEU A 61 20.67 -0.27 12.14
N LYS A 62 20.55 0.23 13.38
CA LYS A 62 19.23 0.49 13.99
C LYS A 62 18.48 1.60 13.26
N ASP A 63 19.15 2.69 12.92
CA ASP A 63 18.52 3.82 12.22
C ASP A 63 18.04 3.39 10.82
N ALA A 64 18.82 2.59 10.09
CA ALA A 64 18.40 2.02 8.81
C ALA A 64 17.20 1.08 8.94
N LEU A 65 17.16 0.24 9.98
CA LEU A 65 16.03 -0.65 10.24
C LEU A 65 14.75 0.13 10.59
N ILE A 66 14.87 1.18 11.40
CA ILE A 66 13.74 2.05 11.75
C ILE A 66 13.21 2.76 10.51
N LEU A 67 14.10 3.25 9.65
CA LEU A 67 13.72 3.89 8.39
C LEU A 67 12.99 2.89 7.48
N ASP A 68 13.53 1.69 7.27
CA ASP A 68 12.90 0.67 6.44
C ASP A 68 11.53 0.26 7.00
N LEU A 69 11.42 0.09 8.32
CA LEU A 69 10.13 -0.23 8.95
C LEU A 69 9.13 0.92 8.79
N SER A 70 9.59 2.16 8.94
CA SER A 70 8.76 3.35 8.76
C SER A 70 8.26 3.49 7.32
N LEU A 71 9.06 3.11 6.33
CA LEU A 71 8.66 3.18 4.93
C LEU A 71 7.71 2.01 4.59
N CYS A 72 8.06 0.78 4.97
CA CYS A 72 7.26 -0.41 4.66
C CYS A 72 5.91 -0.45 5.40
N VAL A 73 5.82 0.09 6.61
CA VAL A 73 4.59 0.06 7.44
C VAL A 73 3.92 1.43 7.51
N GLY A 74 4.69 2.51 7.61
CA GLY A 74 4.14 3.86 7.70
C GLY A 74 3.47 4.30 6.40
N MET A 75 4.06 3.99 5.24
CA MET A 75 3.44 4.33 3.94
C MET A 75 2.06 3.67 3.73
N PRO A 76 1.89 2.34 3.89
CA PRO A 76 0.56 1.74 3.71
C PRO A 76 -0.45 2.29 4.72
N ILE A 77 -0.07 2.48 5.99
CA ILE A 77 -0.97 3.05 7.01
C ILE A 77 -1.38 4.48 6.65
N ALA A 78 -0.42 5.33 6.27
CA ALA A 78 -0.70 6.70 5.85
C ALA A 78 -1.65 6.73 4.64
N SER A 79 -1.42 5.84 3.66
CA SER A 79 -2.28 5.75 2.48
C SER A 79 -3.72 5.34 2.81
N MET A 80 -3.92 4.42 3.76
CA MET A 80 -5.27 4.05 4.23
C MET A 80 -5.98 5.21 4.91
N ILE A 81 -5.27 5.99 5.73
CA ILE A 81 -5.84 7.15 6.44
C ILE A 81 -6.24 8.23 5.45
N ILE A 82 -5.34 8.60 4.53
CA ILE A 82 -5.60 9.61 3.50
C ILE A 82 -6.77 9.18 2.62
N HIS A 83 -6.82 7.92 2.19
CA HIS A 83 -7.92 7.39 1.39
C HIS A 83 -9.26 7.51 2.10
N THR A 84 -9.31 7.33 3.42
CA THR A 84 -10.56 7.49 4.22
C THR A 84 -11.09 8.92 4.22
N ILE A 85 -10.23 9.92 4.04
CA ILE A 85 -10.65 11.34 4.01
C ILE A 85 -11.20 11.72 2.63
N VAL A 86 -10.62 11.17 1.57
CA VAL A 86 -10.98 11.50 0.16
C VAL A 86 -12.17 10.67 -0.34
N GLN A 87 -12.56 9.65 0.42
CA GLN A 87 -13.60 8.71 0.05
C GLN A 87 -15.01 9.32 0.21
N GLU A 88 -15.72 9.53 -0.89
CA GLU A 88 -17.12 10.00 -0.94
C GLU A 88 -18.10 8.86 -0.63
N HIS A 89 -17.79 7.63 -1.06
CA HIS A 89 -18.63 6.45 -0.86
C HIS A 89 -17.86 5.26 -0.25
N ARG A 90 -18.50 4.44 0.59
CA ARG A 90 -17.81 3.48 1.47
C ARG A 90 -17.11 2.31 0.75
N PHE A 91 -17.68 1.79 -0.33
CA PHE A 91 -17.07 0.80 -1.22
C PHE A 91 -17.94 0.63 -2.47
N ASP A 92 -17.32 0.22 -3.58
CA ASP A 92 -18.01 -0.22 -4.79
C ASP A 92 -18.06 -1.74 -4.82
N ILE A 93 -19.11 -2.31 -5.41
CA ILE A 93 -19.22 -3.74 -5.66
C ILE A 93 -19.33 -3.94 -7.16
N VAL A 94 -18.37 -4.68 -7.72
CA VAL A 94 -18.39 -5.08 -9.12
C VAL A 94 -18.82 -6.55 -9.19
N GLU A 95 -19.76 -6.86 -10.08
CA GLU A 95 -20.20 -8.23 -10.33
C GLU A 95 -19.01 -9.13 -10.66
N ASP A 96 -18.98 -10.34 -10.09
CA ASP A 96 -17.90 -11.35 -10.17
C ASP A 96 -16.53 -10.97 -9.55
N LEU A 97 -16.22 -9.68 -9.46
CA LEU A 97 -14.99 -9.13 -8.87
C LEU A 97 -15.11 -8.84 -7.36
N GLY A 98 -16.33 -8.58 -6.89
CA GLY A 98 -16.66 -8.26 -5.50
C GLY A 98 -16.29 -6.83 -5.08
N CYS A 99 -15.94 -6.64 -3.81
CA CYS A 99 -15.69 -5.33 -3.22
C CYS A 99 -14.43 -4.66 -3.81
N GLN A 100 -14.57 -3.43 -4.30
CA GLN A 100 -13.50 -2.57 -4.81
C GLN A 100 -13.47 -1.25 -4.03
N PRO A 101 -12.28 -0.65 -3.83
CA PRO A 101 -12.19 0.68 -3.24
C PRO A 101 -12.80 1.70 -4.20
N GLU A 102 -13.44 2.72 -3.63
CA GLU A 102 -13.76 3.91 -4.41
C GLU A 102 -12.46 4.49 -4.99
N ILE A 103 -12.47 4.74 -6.30
CA ILE A 103 -11.52 5.63 -6.95
C ILE A 103 -12.32 6.72 -7.66
N PRO A 104 -12.37 7.96 -7.13
CA PRO A 104 -13.08 9.04 -7.81
C PRO A 104 -12.42 9.33 -9.17
N ALA A 105 -13.22 9.49 -10.21
CA ALA A 105 -12.74 9.61 -11.60
C ALA A 105 -12.06 10.96 -11.93
N VAL A 106 -12.31 12.00 -11.13
CA VAL A 106 -11.87 13.39 -11.41
C VAL A 106 -11.54 14.17 -10.12
N SER A 107 -10.84 13.54 -9.18
CA SER A 107 -10.45 14.22 -7.93
C SER A 107 -8.98 14.01 -7.57
N ALA A 108 -8.50 14.73 -6.54
CA ALA A 108 -7.16 14.55 -6.00
C ALA A 108 -6.84 13.09 -5.61
N GLY A 109 -7.87 12.26 -5.36
CA GLY A 109 -7.74 10.83 -5.10
C GLY A 109 -7.21 10.04 -6.29
N THR A 110 -7.52 10.45 -7.52
CA THR A 110 -6.97 9.82 -8.74
C THR A 110 -5.45 10.00 -8.78
N VAL A 111 -4.97 11.24 -8.61
CA VAL A 111 -3.53 11.53 -8.62
C VAL A 111 -2.83 10.78 -7.49
N PHE A 112 -3.43 10.74 -6.29
CA PHE A 112 -2.89 9.96 -5.17
C PHE A 112 -2.74 8.49 -5.53
N PHE A 113 -3.76 7.86 -6.11
CA PHE A 113 -3.76 6.44 -6.47
C PHE A 113 -2.75 6.08 -7.58
N TRP A 114 -2.56 6.97 -8.57
CA TRP A 114 -1.63 6.74 -9.68
C TRP A 114 -0.19 7.17 -9.41
N LEU A 115 0.06 8.01 -8.39
CA LEU A 115 1.39 8.42 -7.94
C LEU A 115 2.38 7.27 -7.67
N PRO A 116 2.02 6.17 -6.99
CA PRO A 116 2.96 5.05 -6.76
C PRO A 116 3.35 4.29 -8.03
N ALA A 117 2.60 4.44 -9.13
CA ALA A 117 2.87 3.79 -10.42
C ALA A 117 3.61 4.69 -11.41
N LEU A 118 3.77 5.99 -11.10
CA LEU A 118 4.48 6.99 -11.92
C LEU A 118 5.95 7.10 -11.48
#